data_AF-A0A7V7CRS2-F1
#
_entry.id   AF-A0A7V7CRS2-F1
#
_cell.length_a   1.000
_cell.length_b   1.000
_cell.length_c   1.000
_cell.angle_alpha   90.00
_cell.angle_beta   90.00
_cell.angle_gamma   90.00
#
_symmetry.space_group_name_H-M   'P 1'
#
loop_
_entity.id
_entity.type
_entity.pdbx_description
1 polymer ?
#
loop_
_entity_poly.entity_id
_entity_poly.type
_entity_poly.pdbx_seq_one_letter_code
_entity_poly.pdbx_strand_id
1 'polypeptide(L)'
;EPVFHYHLGLVLYQEKNPKGAEAEFKEAIRLGLDKKELTTAKELLAKMKDPDHLQEGMIQDMDKAIENKDFSLALTFAKKARQRMPEDPDIADKLGFIYLEMDSLLLAKNNLEEAVKMMPGNPVFRYHLGLALYLGKDFSGARNEFQKAIKMGLDTDKAAEARDLLRKSQEKEG
;
A
#
# COMPACT_ATOMS: atom_id res chain seq x y z
N GLU A 1 -3.11 10.07 -35.47
CA GLU A 1 -1.91 10.85 -35.84
C GLU A 1 -0.87 10.69 -34.74
N PRO A 2 0.44 10.54 -35.03
CA PRO A 2 1.46 10.31 -34.00
C PRO A 2 1.50 11.41 -32.93
N VAL A 3 1.31 12.67 -33.35
CA VAL A 3 1.30 13.85 -32.48
C VAL A 3 0.13 13.84 -31.47
N PHE A 4 -1.04 13.33 -31.88
CA PHE A 4 -2.19 13.18 -30.98
C PHE A 4 -1.85 12.25 -29.80
N HIS A 5 -1.31 11.07 -30.09
CA HIS A 5 -0.91 10.10 -29.07
C HIS A 5 0.21 10.67 -28.18
N TYR A 6 1.16 11.42 -28.75
CA TYR A 6 2.20 12.09 -27.95
C TYR A 6 1.61 13.09 -26.95
N HIS A 7 0.70 13.98 -27.38
CA HIS A 7 0.09 14.96 -26.47
C HIS A 7 -0.83 14.31 -25.44
N LEU A 8 -1.61 13.30 -25.82
CA LEU A 8 -2.42 12.55 -24.88
C LEU A 8 -1.55 11.85 -23.83
N GLY A 9 -0.41 11.28 -24.24
CA GLY A 9 0.58 10.72 -23.31
C GLY A 9 1.11 11.75 -22.31
N LEU A 10 1.39 12.99 -22.73
CA LEU A 10 1.81 14.07 -21.82
C LEU A 10 0.73 14.44 -20.80
N VAL A 11 -0.53 14.55 -21.24
CA VAL A 11 -1.67 14.84 -20.35
C VAL A 11 -1.82 13.74 -19.31
N LEU A 12 -1.84 12.47 -19.74
CA LEU A 12 -1.95 11.32 -18.84
C LEU A 12 -0.77 11.24 -17.86
N TYR A 13 0.44 11.64 -18.29
CA TYR A 13 1.60 11.70 -17.42
C TYR A 13 1.43 12.77 -16.33
N GLN A 14 0.88 13.93 -16.67
CA GLN A 14 0.56 15.00 -15.70
C GLN A 14 -0.58 14.61 -14.75
N GLU A 15 -1.55 13.84 -15.22
CA GLU A 15 -2.65 13.30 -14.43
C GLU A 15 -2.24 12.14 -13.52
N LYS A 16 -0.94 11.81 -13.45
CA LYS A 16 -0.41 10.67 -12.68
C LYS A 16 -1.01 9.33 -13.11
N ASN A 17 -1.30 9.18 -14.40
CA ASN A 17 -1.71 7.92 -15.02
C ASN A 17 -0.57 7.34 -15.87
N PRO A 18 0.47 6.74 -15.24
CA PRO A 18 1.65 6.28 -15.95
C PRO A 18 1.36 5.14 -16.94
N LYS A 19 0.37 4.29 -16.65
CA LYS A 19 -0.01 3.19 -17.58
C LYS A 19 -0.61 3.73 -18.87
N GLY A 20 -1.53 4.69 -18.76
CA GLY A 20 -2.14 5.35 -19.91
C GLY A 20 -1.09 6.12 -20.71
N ALA A 21 -0.26 6.92 -20.02
CA ALA A 21 0.82 7.66 -20.66
C ALA A 21 1.81 6.74 -21.39
N GLU A 22 2.18 5.60 -20.81
CA GLU A 22 3.11 4.65 -21.43
C GLU A 22 2.53 4.06 -22.72
N ALA A 23 1.24 3.70 -22.70
CA ALA A 23 0.55 3.16 -23.87
C ALA A 23 0.54 4.17 -25.03
N GLU A 24 0.19 5.42 -24.74
CA GLU A 24 0.12 6.50 -25.72
C GLU A 24 1.50 6.88 -26.27
N PHE A 25 2.53 6.97 -25.43
CA PHE A 25 3.90 7.21 -25.90
C PHE A 25 4.41 6.08 -26.79
N LYS A 26 4.12 4.81 -26.46
CA LYS A 26 4.50 3.67 -27.31
C LYS A 26 3.80 3.73 -28.67
N GLU A 27 2.52 4.07 -28.69
CA GLU A 27 1.75 4.18 -29.92
C GLU A 27 2.23 5.35 -30.78
N ALA A 28 2.52 6.50 -30.18
CA ALA A 28 3.11 7.64 -30.86
C ALA A 28 4.45 7.28 -31.54
N ILE A 29 5.35 6.60 -30.80
CA ILE A 29 6.64 6.12 -31.34
C ILE A 29 6.43 5.14 -32.50
N ARG A 30 5.47 4.21 -32.37
CA ARG A 30 5.13 3.23 -33.40
C ARG A 30 4.64 3.90 -34.70
N LEU A 31 3.85 4.97 -34.56
CA LEU A 31 3.29 5.73 -35.68
C LEU A 31 4.29 6.68 -36.34
N GLY A 32 5.46 6.89 -35.73
CA GLY A 32 6.56 7.69 -36.28
C GLY A 32 6.53 9.14 -35.85
N LEU A 33 7.09 9.43 -34.67
CA LEU A 33 7.33 10.79 -34.18
C LEU A 33 8.50 11.46 -34.87
N ASP A 34 8.51 12.79 -34.86
CA ASP A 34 9.70 13.55 -35.23
C ASP A 34 10.85 13.30 -34.24
N LYS A 35 12.07 13.71 -34.62
CA LYS A 35 13.27 13.45 -33.82
C LYS A 35 13.19 14.05 -32.40
N LYS A 36 12.59 15.23 -32.25
CA LYS A 36 12.52 15.94 -30.97
C LYS A 36 11.52 15.27 -30.04
N GLU A 37 10.31 15.03 -30.53
CA GLU A 37 9.24 14.34 -29.81
C GLU A 37 9.64 12.91 -29.44
N LEU A 38 10.30 12.19 -30.35
CA LEU A 38 10.81 10.84 -30.11
C LEU A 38 11.82 10.80 -28.95
N THR A 39 12.75 11.75 -28.91
CA THR A 39 13.73 11.84 -27.81
C THR A 39 13.02 12.08 -26.48
N THR A 40 12.11 13.06 -26.41
CA THR A 40 11.36 13.35 -25.18
C THR A 40 10.47 12.19 -24.75
N ALA A 41 9.75 11.55 -25.67
CA ALA A 41 8.91 10.40 -25.37
C ALA A 41 9.74 9.23 -24.79
N LYS A 42 10.94 8.98 -25.33
CA LYS A 42 11.86 7.95 -24.81
C LYS A 42 12.40 8.29 -23.43
N GLU A 43 12.75 9.54 -23.16
CA GLU A 43 13.19 9.99 -21.85
C GLU A 43 12.08 9.84 -20.80
N LEU A 44 10.85 10.24 -21.12
CA LEU A 44 9.70 10.04 -20.25
C LEU A 44 9.43 8.56 -20.00
N LEU A 45 9.43 7.74 -21.06
CA LEU A 45 9.29 6.29 -20.91
C LEU A 45 10.40 5.65 -20.06
N ALA A 46 11.63 6.17 -20.11
CA ALA A 46 12.71 5.71 -19.25
C ALA A 46 12.46 6.10 -17.79
N LYS A 47 12.04 7.34 -17.51
CA LYS A 47 11.65 7.80 -16.17
C LYS A 47 10.47 7.02 -15.61
N MET A 48 9.50 6.65 -16.44
CA MET A 48 8.35 5.84 -16.01
C MET A 48 8.73 4.39 -15.68
N LYS A 49 9.87 3.92 -16.20
CA LYS A 49 10.48 2.63 -15.87
C LYS A 49 11.48 2.72 -14.72
N ASP A 50 11.73 3.93 -14.21
CA ASP A 50 12.54 4.12 -13.02
C ASP A 50 11.92 3.29 -11.88
N PRO A 51 12.71 2.44 -11.20
CA PRO A 51 12.21 1.65 -10.08
C PRO A 51 11.40 2.47 -9.09
N ASP A 52 11.73 3.73 -8.85
CA ASP A 52 11.04 4.57 -7.86
C ASP A 52 9.66 5.01 -8.37
N HIS A 53 9.54 5.38 -9.65
CA HIS A 53 8.23 5.66 -10.27
C HIS A 53 7.35 4.40 -10.37
N LEU A 54 7.95 3.23 -10.61
CA LEU A 54 7.23 1.96 -10.62
C LEU A 54 6.75 1.57 -9.22
N GLN A 55 7.50 1.90 -8.17
CA GLN A 55 7.10 1.67 -6.77
C GLN A 55 5.87 2.51 -6.41
N GLU A 56 5.86 3.81 -6.71
CA GLU A 56 4.72 4.70 -6.41
C GLU A 56 3.43 4.22 -7.09
N GLY A 57 3.49 3.84 -8.36
CA GLY A 57 2.32 3.31 -9.08
C GLY A 57 1.80 1.99 -8.48
N MET A 58 2.69 1.10 -8.02
CA MET A 58 2.29 -0.15 -7.36
C MET A 58 1.64 0.10 -6.01
N ILE A 59 2.13 1.06 -5.23
CA ILE A 59 1.53 1.43 -3.94
C ILE A 59 0.14 2.02 -4.15
N GLN A 60 -0.03 2.91 -5.13
CA GLN A 60 -1.34 3.49 -5.46
C GLN A 60 -2.34 2.43 -5.95
N ASP A 61 -1.91 1.53 -6.84
CA ASP A 61 -2.75 0.41 -7.31
C ASP A 61 -3.17 -0.50 -6.14
N MET A 62 -2.25 -0.77 -5.21
CA MET A 62 -2.52 -1.54 -3.99
C MET A 62 -3.53 -0.84 -3.09
N ASP A 63 -3.32 0.45 -2.81
CA ASP A 63 -4.19 1.23 -1.92
C ASP A 63 -5.61 1.33 -2.48
N LYS A 64 -5.73 1.57 -3.78
CA LYS A 64 -7.02 1.56 -4.47
C LYS A 64 -7.70 0.19 -4.40
N ALA A 65 -6.95 -0.89 -4.49
CA ALA A 65 -7.51 -2.24 -4.35
C ALA A 65 -7.98 -2.51 -2.90
N ILE A 66 -7.25 -2.03 -1.90
CA ILE A 66 -7.66 -2.06 -0.48
C ILE A 66 -8.97 -1.27 -0.28
N GLU A 67 -9.03 -0.05 -0.79
CA GLU A 67 -10.22 0.82 -0.70
C GLU A 67 -11.46 0.16 -1.33
N ASN A 68 -11.28 -0.49 -2.49
CA ASN A 68 -12.34 -1.23 -3.17
C ASN A 68 -12.64 -2.59 -2.54
N LYS A 69 -11.92 -2.98 -1.48
CA LYS A 69 -12.00 -4.30 -0.83
C LYS A 69 -11.70 -5.48 -1.75
N ASP A 70 -10.97 -5.25 -2.84
CA ASP A 70 -10.44 -6.30 -3.71
C ASP A 70 -9.11 -6.80 -3.14
N PHE A 71 -9.19 -7.56 -2.05
CA PHE A 71 -8.01 -8.04 -1.33
C PHE A 71 -7.16 -9.03 -2.13
N SER A 72 -7.74 -9.71 -3.13
CA SER A 72 -6.99 -10.59 -4.03
C SER A 72 -6.07 -9.79 -4.96
N LEU A 73 -6.61 -8.69 -5.52
CA LEU A 73 -5.82 -7.78 -6.33
C LEU A 73 -4.82 -7.00 -5.48
N ALA A 74 -5.23 -6.52 -4.30
CA ALA A 74 -4.35 -5.84 -3.35
C ALA A 74 -3.14 -6.72 -2.97
N LEU A 75 -3.36 -8.00 -2.65
CA LEU A 75 -2.30 -8.95 -2.34
C LEU A 75 -1.32 -9.13 -3.50
N THR A 76 -1.80 -9.10 -4.74
CA THR A 76 -0.97 -9.20 -5.94
C THR A 76 -0.02 -8.00 -6.05
N PHE A 77 -0.53 -6.79 -5.82
CA PHE A 77 0.31 -5.59 -5.82
C PHE A 77 1.24 -5.55 -4.62
N ALA A 78 0.76 -5.90 -3.43
CA ALA A 78 1.54 -5.92 -2.19
C ALA A 78 2.74 -6.88 -2.27
N LYS A 79 2.58 -8.07 -2.87
CA LYS A 79 3.69 -9.01 -3.09
C LYS A 79 4.74 -8.45 -4.05
N LYS A 80 4.32 -7.76 -5.11
CA LYS A 80 5.26 -7.10 -6.05
C LYS A 80 5.98 -5.94 -5.37
N ALA A 81 5.26 -5.15 -4.59
CA ALA A 81 5.82 -4.05 -3.81
C ALA A 81 6.89 -4.59 -2.85
N ARG A 82 6.60 -5.67 -2.11
CA ARG A 82 7.56 -6.29 -1.18
C ARG A 82 8.81 -6.84 -1.86
N GLN A 83 8.72 -7.36 -3.08
CA GLN A 83 9.89 -7.80 -3.83
C GLN A 83 10.85 -6.66 -4.18
N ARG A 84 10.31 -5.44 -4.32
CA ARG A 84 11.09 -4.23 -4.64
C ARG A 84 11.56 -3.50 -3.40
N MET A 85 10.73 -3.49 -2.37
CA MET A 85 10.92 -2.78 -1.11
C MET A 85 10.83 -3.79 0.05
N PRO A 86 11.82 -4.70 0.19
CA PRO A 86 11.76 -5.77 1.18
C PRO A 86 11.79 -5.25 2.62
N GLU A 87 12.45 -4.11 2.86
CA GLU A 87 12.67 -3.52 4.20
C GLU A 87 11.76 -2.31 4.47
N ASP A 88 10.71 -2.11 3.65
CA ASP A 88 9.77 -1.02 3.85
C ASP A 88 8.68 -1.42 4.86
N PRO A 89 8.58 -0.71 6.00
CA PRO A 89 7.62 -1.03 7.04
C PRO A 89 6.17 -0.73 6.66
N ASP A 90 5.90 0.22 5.77
CA ASP A 90 4.55 0.51 5.28
C ASP A 90 4.07 -0.63 4.38
N ILE A 91 4.96 -1.24 3.58
CA ILE A 91 4.63 -2.43 2.79
C ILE A 91 4.35 -3.63 3.68
N ALA A 92 5.12 -3.79 4.77
CA ALA A 92 4.86 -4.83 5.76
C ALA A 92 3.50 -4.67 6.43
N ASP A 93 3.15 -3.45 6.85
CA ASP A 93 1.86 -3.15 7.47
C ASP A 93 0.69 -3.43 6.51
N LYS A 94 0.77 -2.92 5.27
CA LYS A 94 -0.27 -3.15 4.25
C LYS A 94 -0.46 -4.61 3.92
N LEU A 95 0.61 -5.39 3.77
CA LEU A 95 0.52 -6.85 3.62
C LEU A 95 -0.18 -7.49 4.81
N GLY A 96 0.20 -7.09 6.01
CA GLY A 96 -0.43 -7.54 7.25
C GLY A 96 -1.92 -7.26 7.30
N PHE A 97 -2.32 -6.03 6.96
CA PHE A 97 -3.72 -5.62 6.88
C PHE A 97 -4.50 -6.37 5.81
N ILE A 98 -3.93 -6.57 4.62
CA ILE A 98 -4.56 -7.38 3.56
C ILE A 98 -4.79 -8.82 4.04
N TYR A 99 -3.80 -9.43 4.70
CA TYR A 99 -3.97 -10.78 5.25
C TYR A 99 -5.01 -10.84 6.36
N LEU A 100 -5.15 -9.78 7.16
CA LEU A 100 -6.16 -9.67 8.21
C LEU A 100 -7.57 -9.70 7.61
N GLU A 101 -7.81 -8.89 6.58
CA GLU A 101 -9.08 -8.83 5.84
C GLU A 101 -9.41 -10.14 5.11
N MET A 102 -8.38 -10.93 4.78
CA MET A 102 -8.51 -12.27 4.20
C MET A 102 -8.58 -13.39 5.25
N ASP A 103 -8.79 -13.07 6.53
CA ASP A 103 -8.86 -14.01 7.68
C ASP A 103 -7.61 -14.90 7.83
N SER A 104 -6.49 -14.49 7.24
CA SER A 104 -5.20 -15.18 7.29
C SER A 104 -4.39 -14.72 8.50
N LEU A 105 -4.93 -14.94 9.70
CA LEU A 105 -4.48 -14.30 10.95
C LEU A 105 -3.00 -14.51 11.28
N LEU A 106 -2.43 -15.69 11.00
CA LEU A 106 -1.01 -15.96 11.24
C LEU A 106 -0.11 -15.11 10.32
N LEU A 107 -0.47 -14.99 9.04
CA LEU A 107 0.27 -14.17 8.08
C LEU A 107 0.10 -12.68 8.39
N ALA A 108 -1.10 -12.28 8.81
CA ALA A 108 -1.36 -10.92 9.29
C ALA A 108 -0.44 -10.57 10.46
N LYS A 109 -0.48 -11.38 11.53
CA LYS A 109 0.35 -11.19 12.72
C LYS A 109 1.83 -11.07 12.36
N ASN A 110 2.38 -12.01 11.59
CA ASN A 110 3.81 -12.02 11.28
C ASN A 110 4.26 -10.75 10.52
N ASN A 111 3.48 -10.30 9.53
CA ASN A 111 3.83 -9.08 8.78
C ASN A 111 3.66 -7.81 9.63
N LEU A 112 2.64 -7.76 10.50
CA LEU A 112 2.39 -6.62 11.38
C LEU A 112 3.42 -6.52 12.50
N GLU A 113 3.87 -7.65 13.05
CA GLU A 113 4.99 -7.69 14.00
C GLU A 113 6.28 -7.18 13.35
N GLU A 114 6.52 -7.53 12.09
CA GLU A 114 7.66 -7.02 11.30
C GLU A 114 7.58 -5.49 11.14
N ALA A 115 6.41 -4.97 10.75
CA ALA A 115 6.18 -3.52 10.62
C ALA A 115 6.42 -2.77 11.94
N VAL A 116 5.87 -3.29 13.06
CA VAL A 116 6.07 -2.73 14.40
C VAL A 116 7.53 -2.83 14.85
N LYS A 117 8.25 -3.89 14.48
CA LYS A 117 9.68 -4.03 14.80
C LYS A 117 10.53 -3.00 14.05
N MET A 118 10.24 -2.76 12.78
CA MET A 118 10.95 -1.79 11.94
C MET A 118 10.62 -0.34 12.34
N MET A 119 9.36 -0.05 12.66
CA MET A 119 8.93 1.28 13.08
C MET A 119 8.07 1.23 14.35
N PRO A 120 8.69 1.06 15.54
CA PRO A 120 7.97 0.88 16.79
C PRO A 120 7.21 2.12 17.27
N GLY A 121 7.46 3.30 16.68
CA GLY A 121 6.79 4.55 17.01
C GLY A 121 5.51 4.82 16.22
N ASN A 122 5.11 3.95 15.29
CA ASN A 122 3.93 4.18 14.47
C ASN A 122 2.66 3.66 15.17
N PRO A 123 1.71 4.53 15.55
CA PRO A 123 0.48 4.11 16.23
C PRO A 123 -0.43 3.25 15.35
N VAL A 124 -0.42 3.43 14.03
CA VAL A 124 -1.26 2.67 13.09
C VAL A 124 -0.79 1.22 12.99
N PHE A 125 0.52 0.98 12.93
CA PHE A 125 1.06 -0.39 12.85
C PHE A 125 0.72 -1.19 14.12
N ARG A 126 0.81 -0.54 15.28
CA ARG A 126 0.40 -1.16 16.55
C ARG A 126 -1.09 -1.42 16.60
N TYR A 127 -1.89 -0.50 16.06
CA TYR A 127 -3.33 -0.69 15.97
C TYR A 127 -3.68 -1.92 15.13
N HIS A 128 -3.13 -2.05 13.92
CA HIS A 128 -3.34 -3.22 13.07
C HIS A 128 -2.86 -4.52 13.73
N LEU A 129 -1.68 -4.51 14.36
CA LEU A 129 -1.21 -5.68 15.12
C LEU A 129 -2.19 -6.05 16.25
N GLY A 130 -2.73 -5.06 16.95
CA GLY A 130 -3.76 -5.26 17.96
C GLY A 130 -5.01 -5.95 17.40
N LEU A 131 -5.47 -5.55 16.20
CA LEU A 131 -6.59 -6.20 15.52
C LEU A 131 -6.30 -7.68 15.20
N ALA A 132 -5.13 -7.96 14.64
CA ALA A 132 -4.71 -9.33 14.32
C ALA A 132 -4.64 -10.23 15.56
N LEU A 133 -4.09 -9.70 16.66
CA LEU A 133 -4.03 -10.41 17.94
C LEU A 133 -5.43 -10.64 18.52
N TYR A 134 -6.30 -9.64 18.45
CA TYR A 134 -7.68 -9.73 18.93
C TYR A 134 -8.46 -10.83 18.20
N LEU A 135 -8.41 -10.83 16.86
CA LEU A 135 -9.07 -11.86 16.04
C LEU A 135 -8.42 -13.24 16.24
N GLY A 136 -7.11 -13.27 16.45
CA GLY A 136 -6.36 -14.47 16.85
C GLY A 136 -6.62 -14.95 18.28
N LYS A 137 -7.50 -14.26 19.03
CA LYS A 137 -7.84 -14.53 20.44
C LYS A 137 -6.68 -14.39 21.42
N ASP A 138 -5.58 -13.75 21.01
CA ASP A 138 -4.52 -13.29 21.90
C ASP A 138 -4.93 -11.94 22.51
N PHE A 139 -5.89 -12.00 23.42
CA PHE A 139 -6.47 -10.81 24.05
C PHE A 139 -5.41 -10.02 24.83
N SER A 140 -4.44 -10.70 25.43
CA SER A 140 -3.38 -10.04 26.22
C SER A 140 -2.47 -9.21 25.33
N GLY A 141 -2.02 -9.80 24.21
CA GLY A 141 -1.27 -9.09 23.19
C GLY A 141 -2.06 -7.93 22.59
N ALA A 142 -3.34 -8.15 22.26
CA ALA A 142 -4.21 -7.13 21.69
C ALA A 142 -4.34 -5.90 22.59
N ARG A 143 -4.58 -6.10 23.91
CA ARG A 143 -4.67 -4.99 24.87
C ARG A 143 -3.40 -4.15 24.90
N ASN A 144 -2.24 -4.81 24.93
CA ASN A 144 -0.95 -4.14 24.99
C ASN A 144 -0.74 -3.23 23.77
N GLU A 145 -1.04 -3.75 22.58
CA GLU A 145 -0.84 -2.99 21.34
C GLU A 145 -1.88 -1.87 21.16
N PHE A 146 -3.15 -2.09 21.51
CA PHE A 146 -4.16 -1.02 21.50
C PHE A 146 -3.82 0.11 22.49
N GLN A 147 -3.37 -0.22 23.70
CA GLN A 147 -2.95 0.80 24.68
C GLN A 147 -1.78 1.64 24.18
N LYS A 148 -0.76 0.99 23.59
CA LYS A 148 0.38 1.71 23.00
C LYS A 148 -0.05 2.59 21.84
N ALA A 149 -0.86 2.08 20.92
CA ALA A 149 -1.38 2.83 19.78
C ALA A 149 -2.11 4.11 20.23
N ILE A 150 -3.03 3.98 21.19
CA ILE A 150 -3.78 5.12 21.74
C ILE A 150 -2.83 6.12 22.41
N LYS A 151 -1.87 5.64 23.22
CA LYS A 151 -0.88 6.50 23.90
C LYS A 151 0.03 7.26 22.92
N MET A 152 0.30 6.68 21.75
CA MET A 152 1.12 7.25 20.69
C MET A 152 0.36 8.22 19.77
N GLY A 153 -0.91 8.52 20.05
CA GLY A 153 -1.68 9.47 19.26
C GLY A 153 -2.33 8.86 18.01
N LEU A 154 -2.81 7.61 18.11
CA LEU A 154 -3.68 7.02 17.09
C LEU A 154 -4.85 7.98 16.78
N ASP A 155 -5.15 8.10 15.49
CA ASP A 155 -6.26 8.91 14.95
C ASP A 155 -7.57 8.66 15.71
N THR A 156 -8.41 9.70 15.85
CA THR A 156 -9.57 9.68 16.77
C THR A 156 -10.54 8.55 16.49
N ASP A 157 -10.79 8.24 15.22
CA ASP A 157 -11.78 7.23 14.83
C ASP A 157 -11.25 5.83 15.15
N LYS A 158 -10.01 5.55 14.74
CA LYS A 158 -9.32 4.28 15.07
C LYS A 158 -9.08 4.14 16.57
N ALA A 159 -8.84 5.24 17.28
CA ALA A 159 -8.67 5.23 18.73
C ALA A 159 -10.00 4.94 19.46
N ALA A 160 -11.15 5.34 18.92
CA ALA A 160 -12.45 4.97 19.48
C ALA A 160 -12.68 3.46 19.33
N GLU A 161 -12.41 2.90 18.15
CA GLU A 161 -12.49 1.46 17.89
C GLU A 161 -11.52 0.66 18.78
N ALA A 162 -10.26 1.08 18.86
CA ALA A 162 -9.25 0.46 19.71
C ALA A 162 -9.64 0.45 21.19
N ARG A 163 -10.33 1.50 21.69
CA ARG A 163 -10.82 1.53 23.09
C ARG A 163 -11.94 0.52 23.33
N ASP A 164 -12.86 0.36 22.38
CA ASP A 164 -13.93 -0.64 22.52
C ASP A 164 -13.37 -2.07 22.50
N LEU A 165 -12.45 -2.35 21.57
CA LEU A 165 -11.78 -3.65 21.50
C LEU A 165 -10.92 -3.92 22.74
N LEU A 166 -10.20 -2.90 23.24
CA LEU A 166 -9.44 -2.99 24.49
C LEU A 166 -10.33 -3.41 25.67
N ARG A 167 -11.52 -2.81 25.83
CA ARG A 167 -12.48 -3.19 26.87
C ARG A 167 -12.96 -4.64 26.69
N LYS A 168 -13.34 -5.02 25.46
CA LYS A 168 -13.77 -6.40 25.16
C LYS A 168 -12.67 -7.42 25.45
N SER A 169 -11.41 -7.12 25.13
CA SER A 169 -10.28 -8.00 25.48
C SER A 169 -10.09 -8.17 26.98
N GLN A 170 -10.34 -7.13 27.79
CA GLN A 170 -10.28 -7.24 29.25
C GLN A 170 -11.35 -8.17 29.81
N GLU A 171 -12.56 -8.11 29.27
CA GLU A 171 -13.69 -8.98 29.67
C GLU A 171 -13.46 -10.45 29.30
N LYS A 172 -12.67 -10.74 28.26
CA LYS A 172 -12.39 -12.11 27.80
C LYS A 172 -11.27 -12.81 28.58
N GLU A 173 -10.54 -12.07 29.40
CA GLU A 173 -9.46 -12.61 30.24
C GLU A 173 -9.82 -12.82 31.71
N GLY A 174 -10.91 -12.18 32.17
CA GLY A 174 -11.46 -12.38 33.51
C GLY A 174 -12.35 -13.61 33.58
#